data_AF-A0AAD0V9D1-F1
#
_entry.id   AF-A0AAD0V9D1-F1
#
_cell.length_a   1.000
_cell.length_b   1.000
_cell.length_c   1.000
_cell.angle_alpha   90.00
_cell.angle_beta   90.00
_cell.angle_gamma   90.00
#
_symmetry.space_group_name_H-M   'P 1'
#
loop_
_entity.id
_entity.type
_entity.pdbx_description
1 polymer ?
#
loop_
_entity_poly.entity_id
_entity_poly.type
_entity_poly.pdbx_seq_one_letter_code
_entity_poly.pdbx_strand_id
1 'polypeptide(L)'
;MQVTLLPPQPDEPQITARHAIQGLGQHAEAFLAANNLQGWAEDEAYVLRLDRLADVLLMLSASTGLYVGQVKRYARRISKLSDAGGSKIKRAKALDFVVKALGYYSYDVAYRCRGADDFIQNFWPHGSAMSLRSLEKSVDQIHSNDRIIGILLHNYQRNLEQDLKLNREELILKDSSQKHTQKYLQIETLKRQIAEKTQYDSRRPLEYRADL
;
A
#
# COMPACT_ATOMS: atom_id res chain seq x y z
N MET A 1 -14.03 -25.31 74.51
CA MET A 1 -13.77 -24.55 73.28
C MET A 1 -14.08 -25.45 72.10
N GLN A 2 -15.11 -25.12 71.31
CA GLN A 2 -15.42 -25.84 70.07
C GLN A 2 -14.53 -25.28 68.96
N VAL A 3 -13.70 -26.14 68.35
CA VAL A 3 -12.87 -25.78 67.20
C VAL A 3 -13.65 -26.18 65.95
N THR A 4 -14.10 -25.20 65.17
CA THR A 4 -14.73 -25.42 63.87
C THR A 4 -13.66 -25.60 62.80
N LEU A 5 -13.62 -26.79 62.17
CA LEU A 5 -12.77 -27.07 61.02
C LEU A 5 -13.40 -26.49 59.75
N LEU A 6 -12.71 -25.54 59.12
CA LEU A 6 -13.10 -24.99 57.82
C LEU A 6 -12.64 -25.93 56.68
N PRO A 7 -13.39 -26.02 55.57
CA PRO A 7 -12.98 -26.82 54.42
C PRO A 7 -11.71 -26.23 53.75
N PRO A 8 -10.91 -27.07 53.08
CA PRO A 8 -9.69 -26.64 52.40
C PRO A 8 -10.00 -25.56 51.36
N GLN A 9 -9.22 -24.48 51.34
CA GLN A 9 -9.33 -23.46 50.29
C GLN A 9 -8.93 -24.06 48.93
N PRO A 10 -9.63 -23.72 47.84
CA PRO A 10 -9.24 -24.16 46.50
C PRO A 10 -7.90 -23.53 46.10
N ASP A 11 -7.02 -24.33 45.47
CA ASP A 11 -5.74 -23.86 44.95
C ASP A 11 -5.92 -22.68 43.98
N GLU A 12 -5.02 -21.69 44.05
CA GLU A 12 -5.03 -20.55 43.14
C GLU A 12 -4.95 -21.03 41.67
N PRO A 13 -5.71 -20.43 40.74
CA PRO A 13 -5.78 -20.89 39.37
C PRO A 13 -4.41 -20.82 38.69
N GLN A 14 -3.93 -21.98 38.24
CA GLN A 14 -2.68 -22.11 37.51
C GLN A 14 -2.72 -21.24 36.24
N ILE A 15 -1.72 -20.37 36.08
CA ILE A 15 -1.59 -19.49 34.91
C ILE A 15 -1.50 -20.37 33.66
N THR A 16 -2.56 -20.38 32.87
CA THR A 16 -2.62 -21.11 31.60
C THR A 16 -2.15 -20.19 30.46
N ALA A 17 -1.59 -20.78 29.40
CA ALA A 17 -1.06 -20.07 28.22
C ALA A 17 -2.05 -19.12 27.54
N ARG A 18 -3.34 -19.14 27.92
CA ARG A 18 -4.36 -18.18 27.49
C ARG A 18 -4.18 -16.79 28.11
N HIS A 19 -3.62 -16.68 29.32
CA HIS A 19 -3.19 -15.41 29.92
C HIS A 19 -1.96 -14.83 29.19
N ALA A 20 -1.13 -15.69 28.59
CA ALA A 20 0.08 -15.30 27.86
C ALA A 20 -0.19 -14.64 26.49
N ILE A 21 -1.45 -14.64 26.01
CA ILE A 21 -1.83 -14.11 24.69
C ILE A 21 -2.21 -12.61 24.77
N GLN A 22 -2.53 -12.08 25.95
CA GLN A 22 -2.68 -10.62 26.16
C GLN A 22 -1.34 -9.87 26.00
N GLY A 23 -0.22 -10.57 26.16
CA GLY A 23 1.13 -10.02 26.15
C GLY A 23 1.88 -10.13 24.83
N LEU A 24 1.24 -10.05 23.65
CA LEU A 24 2.01 -10.05 22.38
C LEU A 24 2.93 -8.83 22.23
N GLY A 25 2.55 -7.68 22.82
CA GLY A 25 3.46 -6.55 23.02
C GLY A 25 4.57 -6.85 24.02
N GLN A 26 4.25 -7.58 25.10
CA GLN A 26 5.23 -8.05 26.08
C GLN A 26 6.15 -9.13 25.54
N HIS A 27 5.78 -9.88 24.50
CA HIS A 27 6.67 -10.81 23.80
C HIS A 27 7.69 -10.06 22.93
N ALA A 28 7.33 -8.89 22.38
CA ALA A 28 8.31 -8.01 21.73
C ALA A 28 9.26 -7.39 22.76
N GLU A 29 8.74 -6.94 23.90
CA GLU A 29 9.56 -6.46 25.03
C GLU A 29 10.42 -7.58 25.63
N ALA A 30 9.89 -8.78 25.79
CA ALA A 30 10.61 -9.95 26.31
C ALA A 30 11.59 -10.50 25.28
N PHE A 31 11.32 -10.40 23.98
CA PHE A 31 12.30 -10.70 22.94
C PHE A 31 13.42 -9.66 22.91
N LEU A 32 13.10 -8.37 23.07
CA LEU A 32 14.10 -7.29 23.18
C LEU A 32 14.89 -7.38 24.50
N ALA A 33 14.26 -7.80 25.59
CA ALA A 33 14.90 -8.01 26.90
C ALA A 33 15.72 -9.30 26.94
N ALA A 34 15.25 -10.40 26.33
CA ALA A 34 15.99 -11.66 26.26
C ALA A 34 17.24 -11.54 25.34
N ASN A 35 17.19 -10.67 24.33
CA ASN A 35 18.36 -10.33 23.52
C ASN A 35 19.27 -9.26 24.16
N ASN A 36 18.86 -8.65 25.27
CA ASN A 36 19.66 -7.73 26.10
C ASN A 36 19.80 -8.27 27.54
N LEU A 37 20.79 -9.14 27.76
CA LEU A 37 21.05 -9.89 29.02
C LEU A 37 21.21 -9.05 30.31
N GLN A 38 21.20 -7.71 30.24
CA GLN A 38 21.38 -6.84 31.41
C GLN A 38 20.13 -6.05 31.82
N GLY A 39 19.01 -6.14 31.08
CA GLY A 39 17.88 -5.21 31.30
C GLY A 39 18.28 -3.76 31.00
N TRP A 40 17.30 -2.88 30.81
CA TRP A 40 17.56 -1.46 30.57
C TRP A 40 17.53 -0.74 31.93
N ALA A 41 18.62 -0.09 32.32
CA ALA A 41 18.60 0.83 33.46
C ALA A 41 17.73 2.05 33.12
N GLU A 42 17.02 2.63 34.09
CA GLU A 42 16.13 3.80 33.87
C GLU A 42 16.89 5.00 33.25
N ASP A 43 18.19 5.13 33.53
CA ASP A 43 19.06 6.17 32.95
C ASP A 43 19.53 5.87 31.51
N GLU A 44 19.36 4.64 31.04
CA GLU A 44 19.62 4.20 29.65
C GLU A 44 18.33 4.16 28.81
N ALA A 45 17.31 4.91 29.21
CA ALA A 45 16.05 5.01 28.48
C ALA A 45 16.30 5.16 26.97
N TYR A 46 15.76 4.23 26.19
CA TYR A 46 15.90 4.23 24.74
C TYR A 46 15.43 5.56 24.15
N VAL A 47 16.38 6.36 23.66
CA VAL A 47 16.05 7.60 22.95
C VAL A 47 15.68 7.24 21.52
N LEU A 48 14.46 7.62 21.11
CA LEU A 48 14.04 7.54 19.71
C LEU A 48 14.97 8.42 18.87
N ARG A 49 15.75 7.81 17.98
CA ARG A 49 16.66 8.54 17.11
C ARG A 49 16.23 8.45 15.66
N LEU A 50 16.19 9.62 15.01
CA LEU A 50 15.75 9.72 13.62
C LEU A 50 16.77 9.18 12.59
N ASP A 51 17.95 8.76 13.04
CA ASP A 51 19.01 8.14 12.24
C ASP A 51 18.90 6.61 12.18
N ARG A 52 18.06 6.00 13.02
CA ARG A 52 17.81 4.55 13.01
C ARG A 52 16.58 4.23 12.18
N LEU A 53 16.72 3.23 11.31
CA LEU A 53 15.61 2.78 10.45
C LEU A 53 14.44 2.24 11.28
N ALA A 54 14.73 1.50 12.36
CA ALA A 54 13.72 0.96 13.26
C ALA A 54 12.87 2.06 13.92
N ASP A 55 13.50 3.13 14.40
CA ASP A 55 12.80 4.26 15.05
C ASP A 55 11.96 5.05 14.07
N VAL A 56 12.47 5.22 12.85
CA VAL A 56 11.69 5.83 11.77
C VAL A 56 10.42 5.02 11.50
N LEU A 57 10.51 3.69 11.43
CA LEU A 57 9.34 2.83 11.22
C LEU A 57 8.39 2.84 12.43
N LEU A 58 8.91 2.88 13.65
CA LEU A 58 8.12 2.93 14.88
C LEU A 58 7.32 4.24 15.00
N MET A 59 7.92 5.38 14.68
CA MET A 59 7.16 6.64 14.65
C MET A 59 6.10 6.64 13.54
N LEU A 60 6.39 6.00 12.40
CA LEU A 60 5.42 5.89 11.31
C LEU A 60 4.23 5.02 11.73
N SER A 61 4.47 3.92 12.45
CA SER A 61 3.40 3.06 12.97
C SER A 61 2.58 3.69 14.10
N ALA A 62 3.15 4.69 14.78
CA ALA A 62 2.43 5.52 15.76
C ALA A 62 1.71 6.74 15.16
N SER A 63 1.94 7.05 13.87
CA SER A 63 1.31 8.20 13.21
C SER A 63 -0.17 7.96 12.89
N THR A 64 -0.96 9.01 12.61
CA THR A 64 -2.35 8.85 12.16
C THR A 64 -2.46 8.41 10.69
N GLY A 65 -1.39 8.57 9.93
CA GLY A 65 -1.34 8.37 8.49
C GLY A 65 -0.41 9.39 7.82
N LEU A 66 -0.27 9.27 6.50
CA LEU A 66 0.65 10.09 5.72
C LEU A 66 0.05 10.43 4.36
N TYR A 67 0.35 11.62 3.86
CA TYR A 67 0.12 11.93 2.45
C TYR A 67 1.06 11.12 1.55
N VAL A 68 0.62 10.79 0.33
CA VAL A 68 1.45 10.08 -0.68
C VAL A 68 2.83 10.75 -0.86
N GLY A 69 2.87 12.09 -0.88
CA GLY A 69 4.12 12.84 -0.97
C GLY A 69 5.04 12.66 0.25
N GLN A 70 4.48 12.50 1.44
CA GLN A 70 5.24 12.19 2.66
C GLN A 70 5.76 10.75 2.63
N VAL A 71 4.96 9.79 2.18
CA VAL A 71 5.40 8.39 2.00
C VAL A 71 6.63 8.32 1.09
N LYS A 72 6.61 9.04 -0.03
CA LYS A 72 7.77 9.15 -0.94
C LYS A 72 8.99 9.79 -0.29
N ARG A 73 8.80 10.76 0.62
CA ARG A 73 9.88 11.40 1.39
C ARG A 73 10.49 10.46 2.42
N TYR A 74 9.68 9.73 3.18
CA TYR A 74 10.16 8.73 4.13
C TYR A 74 10.86 7.56 3.43
N ALA A 75 10.36 7.10 2.28
CA ALA A 75 11.04 6.08 1.50
C ALA A 75 12.44 6.53 1.03
N ARG A 76 12.59 7.80 0.60
CA ARG A 76 13.91 8.36 0.28
C ARG A 76 14.82 8.42 1.51
N ARG A 77 14.27 8.79 2.68
CA ARG A 77 15.02 8.82 3.95
C ARG A 77 15.51 7.41 4.32
N ILE A 78 14.63 6.41 4.27
CA ILE A 78 14.95 5.01 4.54
C ILE A 78 16.05 4.51 3.61
N SER A 79 15.95 4.77 2.30
CA SER A 79 17.03 4.41 1.36
C SER A 79 18.37 5.06 1.74
N LYS A 80 18.38 6.36 2.10
CA LYS A 80 19.62 7.05 2.53
C LYS A 80 20.20 6.47 3.82
N LEU A 81 19.36 6.16 4.81
CA LEU A 81 19.79 5.57 6.08
C LEU A 81 20.34 4.15 5.87
N SER A 82 19.68 3.38 5.02
CA SER A 82 20.12 2.05 4.61
C SER A 82 21.50 2.12 3.95
N ASP A 83 21.68 3.02 2.99
CA ASP A 83 22.93 3.21 2.26
C ASP A 83 24.07 3.59 3.23
N ALA A 84 23.80 4.47 4.20
CA ALA A 84 24.75 4.83 5.25
C ALA A 84 25.10 3.65 6.18
N GLY A 85 24.17 2.73 6.40
CA GLY A 85 24.38 1.48 7.14
C GLY A 85 25.02 0.35 6.33
N GLY A 86 25.50 0.63 5.10
CA GLY A 86 26.19 -0.35 4.26
C GLY A 86 25.27 -1.28 3.46
N SER A 87 23.96 -1.04 3.44
CA SER A 87 22.99 -1.87 2.71
C SER A 87 22.19 -1.04 1.71
N LYS A 88 22.06 -1.49 0.46
CA LYS A 88 21.37 -0.71 -0.58
C LYS A 88 19.92 -1.16 -0.77
N ILE A 89 18.98 -0.50 -0.10
CA ILE A 89 17.55 -0.78 -0.29
C ILE A 89 16.98 -0.01 -1.49
N LYS A 90 16.47 -0.76 -2.47
CA LYS A 90 15.75 -0.20 -3.62
C LYS A 90 14.57 0.65 -3.16
N ARG A 91 14.33 1.78 -3.82
CA ARG A 91 13.27 2.73 -3.48
C ARG A 91 11.86 2.10 -3.42
N ALA A 92 11.57 1.15 -4.30
CA ALA A 92 10.29 0.41 -4.29
C ALA A 92 10.09 -0.34 -2.97
N LYS A 93 11.14 -1.00 -2.46
CA LYS A 93 11.10 -1.69 -1.16
C LYS A 93 11.04 -0.71 0.01
N ALA A 94 11.70 0.44 -0.10
CA ALA A 94 11.57 1.50 0.90
C ALA A 94 10.13 2.05 0.99
N LEU A 95 9.42 2.17 -0.15
CA LEU A 95 8.00 2.53 -0.16
C LEU A 95 7.15 1.48 0.55
N ASP A 96 7.39 0.19 0.26
CA ASP A 96 6.71 -0.91 0.93
C ASP A 96 6.93 -0.88 2.45
N PHE A 97 8.15 -0.61 2.93
CA PHE A 97 8.43 -0.52 4.37
C PHE A 97 7.61 0.57 5.05
N VAL A 98 7.50 1.76 4.43
CA VAL A 98 6.72 2.87 5.00
C VAL A 98 5.24 2.49 5.13
N VAL A 99 4.63 1.95 4.08
CA VAL A 99 3.19 1.64 4.11
C VAL A 99 2.88 0.40 4.95
N LYS A 100 3.83 -0.53 5.08
CA LYS A 100 3.72 -1.66 6.00
C LYS A 100 3.69 -1.20 7.45
N ALA A 101 4.47 -0.20 7.80
CA ALA A 101 4.39 0.43 9.12
C ALA A 101 3.01 1.07 9.38
N LEU A 102 2.30 1.51 8.32
CA LEU A 102 0.92 2.01 8.40
C LEU A 102 -0.15 0.90 8.37
N GLY A 103 0.25 -0.37 8.31
CA GLY A 103 -0.66 -1.52 8.30
C GLY A 103 -1.11 -2.01 6.93
N TYR A 104 -0.49 -1.57 5.82
CA TYR A 104 -0.80 -2.05 4.47
C TYR A 104 0.17 -3.13 3.99
N TYR A 105 -0.27 -3.96 3.04
CA TYR A 105 0.57 -5.01 2.47
C TYR A 105 1.66 -4.50 1.51
N SER A 106 1.31 -3.58 0.60
CA SER A 106 2.24 -2.98 -0.36
C SER A 106 1.86 -1.54 -0.70
N TYR A 107 2.82 -0.79 -1.26
CA TYR A 107 2.58 0.60 -1.63
C TYR A 107 1.46 0.76 -2.66
N ASP A 108 1.34 -0.18 -3.59
CA ASP A 108 0.30 -0.15 -4.62
C ASP A 108 -1.10 -0.25 -4.00
N VAL A 109 -1.27 -1.10 -2.98
CA VAL A 109 -2.55 -1.22 -2.24
C VAL A 109 -2.86 0.10 -1.54
N ALA A 110 -1.89 0.62 -0.79
CA ALA A 110 -2.05 1.85 -0.02
C ALA A 110 -2.39 3.04 -0.92
N TYR A 111 -1.77 3.12 -2.10
CA TYR A 111 -2.03 4.14 -3.09
C TYR A 111 -3.42 4.03 -3.71
N ARG A 112 -3.90 2.81 -3.99
CA ARG A 112 -5.26 2.60 -4.52
C ARG A 112 -6.34 2.84 -3.47
N CYS A 113 -6.03 2.64 -2.19
CA CYS A 113 -6.98 2.85 -1.09
C CYS A 113 -6.86 4.23 -0.41
N ARG A 114 -6.14 5.17 -1.03
CA ARG A 114 -5.96 6.54 -0.51
C ARG A 114 -7.29 7.30 -0.41
N GLY A 115 -7.38 8.18 0.58
CA GLY A 115 -8.51 9.09 0.75
C GLY A 115 -8.57 10.16 -0.36
N ALA A 116 -9.54 11.08 -0.26
CA ALA A 116 -9.76 12.13 -1.25
C ALA A 116 -8.55 13.06 -1.42
N ASP A 117 -7.82 13.31 -0.32
CA ASP A 117 -6.69 14.24 -0.30
C ASP A 117 -5.33 13.54 -0.48
N ASP A 118 -5.29 12.40 -1.18
CA ASP A 118 -4.10 11.54 -1.28
C ASP A 118 -3.53 11.12 0.10
N PHE A 119 -4.40 11.06 1.11
CA PHE A 119 -4.03 10.66 2.47
C PHE A 119 -4.13 9.14 2.64
N ILE A 120 -3.06 8.54 3.15
CA ILE A 120 -2.96 7.12 3.47
C ILE A 120 -3.09 6.98 4.99
N GLN A 121 -4.23 6.51 5.44
CA GLN A 121 -4.56 6.40 6.87
C GLN A 121 -3.80 5.24 7.53
N ASN A 122 -3.38 5.41 8.78
CA ASN A 122 -2.75 4.34 9.53
C ASN A 122 -3.79 3.37 10.11
N PHE A 123 -3.73 2.11 9.70
CA PHE A 123 -4.57 1.03 10.22
C PHE A 123 -3.82 0.05 11.13
N TRP A 124 -2.52 0.27 11.36
CA TRP A 124 -1.70 -0.53 12.27
C TRP A 124 -2.31 -0.72 13.67
N PRO A 125 -2.81 0.34 14.36
CA PRO A 125 -3.37 0.19 15.71
C PRO A 125 -4.67 -0.62 15.76
N HIS A 126 -5.31 -0.83 14.61
CA HIS A 126 -6.64 -1.46 14.52
C HIS A 126 -6.58 -2.94 14.10
N GLY A 127 -5.38 -3.54 14.10
CA GLY A 127 -5.19 -4.91 13.66
C GLY A 127 -5.18 -5.02 12.14
N SER A 128 -3.99 -4.81 11.56
CA SER A 128 -3.56 -5.17 10.19
C SER A 128 -4.68 -5.51 9.18
N ALA A 129 -5.22 -4.50 8.51
CA ALA A 129 -6.07 -4.71 7.35
C ALA A 129 -5.22 -5.14 6.13
N MET A 130 -5.06 -6.45 6.02
CA MET A 130 -5.19 -7.22 4.78
C MET A 130 -4.12 -7.13 3.69
N SER A 131 -3.79 -8.32 3.17
CA SER A 131 -3.38 -8.49 1.78
C SER A 131 -4.59 -8.28 0.87
N LEU A 132 -4.43 -7.69 -0.32
CA LEU A 132 -5.53 -7.59 -1.30
C LEU A 132 -6.20 -8.94 -1.62
N ARG A 133 -5.52 -10.07 -1.42
CA ARG A 133 -6.11 -11.41 -1.59
C ARG A 133 -7.17 -11.74 -0.55
N SER A 134 -7.09 -11.13 0.63
CA SER A 134 -8.07 -11.29 1.72
C SER A 134 -9.36 -10.50 1.45
N LEU A 135 -9.33 -9.53 0.51
CA LEU A 135 -10.51 -8.84 -0.01
C LEU A 135 -11.24 -9.64 -1.10
N GLU A 136 -10.53 -10.51 -1.81
CA GLU A 136 -11.09 -11.32 -2.91
C GLU A 136 -11.50 -12.73 -2.48
N LYS A 137 -10.92 -13.27 -1.41
CA LYS A 137 -11.37 -14.51 -0.78
C LYS A 137 -11.33 -14.34 0.74
N SER A 138 -12.49 -14.54 1.36
CA SER A 138 -12.68 -14.70 2.80
C SER A 138 -11.67 -15.71 3.34
N VAL A 139 -10.58 -15.22 3.92
CA VAL A 139 -9.67 -16.03 4.72
C VAL A 139 -10.22 -15.98 6.13
N ASP A 140 -10.82 -17.09 6.53
CA ASP A 140 -11.19 -17.35 7.91
C ASP A 140 -9.98 -17.13 8.83
N GLN A 141 -10.22 -16.40 9.93
CA GLN A 141 -9.37 -16.32 11.14
C GLN A 141 -8.20 -15.33 11.19
N ILE A 142 -8.41 -14.07 10.81
CA ILE A 142 -7.70 -12.95 11.44
C ILE A 142 -8.78 -11.89 11.71
N HIS A 143 -8.82 -11.27 12.89
CA HIS A 143 -9.83 -10.28 13.28
C HIS A 143 -9.83 -9.06 12.33
N SER A 144 -10.41 -9.22 11.16
CA SER A 144 -10.55 -8.19 10.16
C SER A 144 -11.70 -7.30 10.59
N ASN A 145 -11.40 -6.05 10.88
CA ASN A 145 -12.41 -5.07 11.22
C ASN A 145 -13.21 -4.74 9.95
N ASP A 146 -14.41 -5.29 9.82
CA ASP A 146 -15.29 -5.13 8.64
C ASP A 146 -15.52 -3.66 8.27
N ARG A 147 -15.51 -2.76 9.27
CA ARG A 147 -15.61 -1.32 9.06
C ARG A 147 -14.41 -0.78 8.27
N ILE A 148 -13.20 -1.23 8.58
CA ILE A 148 -11.97 -0.80 7.89
C ILE A 148 -11.97 -1.35 6.47
N ILE A 149 -12.38 -2.60 6.28
CA ILE A 149 -12.52 -3.21 4.95
C ILE A 149 -13.51 -2.40 4.10
N GLY A 150 -14.66 -2.03 4.66
CA GLY A 150 -15.66 -1.19 3.98
C GLY A 150 -15.09 0.16 3.54
N ILE A 151 -14.32 0.83 4.41
CA ILE A 151 -13.66 2.11 4.08
C ILE A 151 -12.63 1.90 2.95
N LEU A 152 -11.80 0.86 3.04
CA LEU A 152 -10.78 0.57 2.03
C LEU A 152 -11.41 0.24 0.67
N LEU A 153 -12.47 -0.57 0.64
CA LEU A 153 -13.21 -0.90 -0.57
C LEU A 153 -13.86 0.33 -1.20
N HIS A 154 -14.50 1.16 -0.39
CA HIS A 154 -15.10 2.41 -0.87
C HIS A 154 -14.05 3.31 -1.52
N ASN A 155 -12.91 3.53 -0.84
CA ASN A 155 -11.82 4.33 -1.37
C ASN A 155 -11.24 3.72 -2.65
N TYR A 156 -11.07 2.40 -2.68
CA TYR A 156 -10.58 1.68 -3.85
C TYR A 156 -11.48 1.88 -5.06
N GLN A 157 -12.78 1.68 -4.91
CA GLN A 157 -13.76 1.86 -6.00
C GLN A 157 -13.79 3.30 -6.49
N ARG A 158 -13.84 4.27 -5.57
CA ARG A 158 -13.80 5.70 -5.89
C ARG A 158 -12.55 6.07 -6.68
N ASN A 159 -11.38 5.63 -6.24
CA ASN A 159 -10.12 5.93 -6.92
C ASN A 159 -10.03 5.25 -8.28
N LEU A 160 -10.55 4.02 -8.40
CA LEU A 160 -10.60 3.31 -9.68
C LEU A 160 -11.45 4.08 -10.70
N GLU A 161 -12.61 4.60 -10.30
CA GLU A 161 -13.44 5.44 -11.16
C GLU A 161 -12.76 6.76 -11.55
N GLN A 162 -12.07 7.41 -10.61
CA GLN A 162 -11.32 8.64 -10.87
C GLN A 162 -10.15 8.40 -11.83
N ASP A 163 -9.36 7.36 -11.60
CA ASP A 163 -8.21 7.01 -12.44
C ASP A 163 -8.68 6.63 -13.86
N LEU A 164 -9.84 5.98 -14.01
CA LEU A 164 -10.44 5.72 -15.33
C LEU A 164 -10.87 7.00 -16.05
N LYS A 165 -11.45 7.97 -15.34
CA LYS A 165 -11.84 9.27 -15.92
C LYS A 165 -10.61 10.04 -16.38
N LEU A 166 -9.59 10.14 -15.52
CA LEU A 166 -8.33 10.81 -15.85
C LEU A 166 -7.63 10.16 -17.04
N ASN A 167 -7.56 8.82 -17.10
CA ASN A 167 -6.97 8.13 -18.24
C ASN A 167 -7.73 8.39 -19.55
N ARG A 168 -9.06 8.47 -19.51
CA ARG A 168 -9.88 8.84 -20.67
C ARG A 168 -9.60 10.28 -21.11
N GLU A 169 -9.52 11.21 -20.17
CA GLU A 169 -9.20 12.61 -20.45
C GLU A 169 -7.78 12.75 -21.02
N GLU A 170 -6.79 12.04 -20.48
CA GLU A 170 -5.44 12.00 -21.03
C GLU A 170 -5.39 11.42 -22.44
N LEU A 171 -6.17 10.39 -22.74
CA LEU A 171 -6.27 9.81 -24.08
C LEU A 171 -6.91 10.81 -25.05
N ILE A 172 -7.98 11.50 -24.64
CA ILE A 172 -8.63 12.55 -25.44
C ILE A 172 -7.67 13.73 -25.69
N LEU A 173 -6.89 14.13 -24.68
CA LEU A 173 -5.87 15.17 -24.80
C LEU A 173 -4.72 14.73 -25.72
N LYS A 174 -4.27 13.47 -25.63
CA LYS A 174 -3.26 12.92 -26.55
C LYS A 174 -3.80 12.87 -27.98
N ASP A 175 -5.01 12.38 -28.21
CA ASP A 175 -5.62 12.33 -29.54
C ASP A 175 -5.85 13.72 -30.14
N SER A 176 -6.33 14.68 -29.35
CA SER A 176 -6.49 16.08 -29.79
C SER A 176 -5.13 16.74 -30.09
N SER A 177 -4.12 16.52 -29.25
CA SER A 177 -2.76 17.01 -29.50
C SER A 177 -2.16 16.40 -30.78
N GLN A 178 -2.39 15.10 -31.03
CA GLN A 178 -1.92 14.41 -32.23
C GLN A 178 -2.64 14.90 -33.49
N LYS A 179 -3.95 15.18 -33.44
CA LYS A 179 -4.71 15.79 -34.56
C LYS A 179 -4.15 17.13 -35.01
N HIS A 180 -3.51 17.88 -34.11
CA HIS A 180 -2.83 19.14 -34.44
C HIS A 180 -1.37 18.98 -34.88
N THR A 181 -0.82 17.76 -34.94
CA THR A 181 0.55 17.54 -35.44
C THR A 181 0.58 17.46 -36.96
N GLN A 182 1.62 18.05 -37.58
CA GLN A 182 1.82 18.03 -39.04
C GLN A 182 1.85 16.60 -39.62
N LYS A 183 2.38 15.64 -38.86
CA LYS A 183 2.41 14.22 -39.25
C LYS A 183 1.02 13.60 -39.36
N TYR A 184 0.10 13.95 -38.46
CA TYR A 184 -1.27 13.46 -38.51
C TYR A 184 -2.02 14.03 -39.72
N LEU A 185 -1.87 15.32 -39.99
CA LEU A 185 -2.44 15.97 -41.17
C LEU A 185 -1.92 15.36 -42.49
N GLN A 186 -0.62 15.03 -42.55
CA GLN A 186 -0.03 14.32 -43.71
C GLN A 186 -0.61 12.91 -43.90
N ILE A 187 -0.84 12.18 -42.81
CA ILE A 187 -1.47 10.86 -42.88
C ILE A 187 -2.93 10.98 -43.35
N GLU A 188 -3.64 12.01 -42.89
CA GLU A 188 -5.03 12.24 -43.28
C GLU A 188 -5.16 12.62 -44.77
N THR A 189 -4.27 13.46 -45.29
CA THR A 189 -4.25 13.80 -46.72
C THR A 189 -3.90 12.59 -47.58
N LEU A 190 -2.94 11.76 -47.18
CA LEU A 190 -2.61 10.52 -47.86
C LEU A 190 -3.79 9.53 -47.90
N LYS A 191 -4.52 9.39 -46.79
CA LYS A 191 -5.73 8.55 -46.75
C LYS A 191 -6.81 9.04 -47.70
N ARG A 192 -7.03 10.37 -47.80
CA ARG A 192 -7.97 10.95 -48.77
C ARG A 192 -7.54 10.68 -50.21
N GLN A 193 -6.25 10.86 -50.52
CA GLN A 193 -5.72 10.58 -51.86
C GLN A 193 -5.83 9.10 -52.25
N ILE A 194 -5.61 8.18 -51.32
CA ILE A 194 -5.81 6.74 -51.55
C ILE A 194 -7.29 6.46 -51.80
N ALA A 195 -8.19 7.01 -50.99
CA ALA A 195 -9.62 6.84 -51.18
C ALA A 195 -10.10 7.37 -52.56
N GLU A 196 -9.64 8.56 -52.96
CA GLU A 196 -9.94 9.14 -54.28
C GLU A 196 -9.40 8.28 -55.44
N LYS A 197 -8.17 7.75 -55.32
CA LYS A 197 -7.61 6.82 -56.30
C LYS A 197 -8.43 5.53 -56.39
N THR A 198 -8.78 4.92 -55.25
CA THR A 198 -9.62 3.70 -55.24
C THR A 198 -11.02 3.95 -55.80
N GLN A 199 -11.59 5.15 -55.58
CA GLN A 199 -12.87 5.55 -56.15
C GLN A 199 -12.78 5.81 -57.67
N TYR A 200 -11.64 6.32 -58.14
CA TYR A 200 -11.40 6.53 -59.55
C TYR A 200 -11.13 5.21 -60.28
N ASP A 201 -10.35 4.30 -59.70
CA ASP A 201 -10.06 2.98 -60.26
C ASP A 201 -11.29 2.06 -60.26
N SER A 202 -12.17 2.17 -59.24
CA SER A 202 -13.46 1.46 -59.25
C SER A 202 -14.43 1.97 -60.34
N ARG A 203 -14.25 3.20 -60.82
CA ARG A 203 -15.02 3.78 -61.94
C ARG A 203 -14.39 3.55 -63.31
N ARG A 204 -13.16 3.05 -63.39
CA ARG A 204 -12.51 2.69 -64.66
C ARG A 204 -13.12 1.41 -65.25
N PRO A 205 -13.37 1.35 -66.57
CA PRO A 205 -13.79 0.15 -67.28
C PRO A 205 -12.79 -1.00 -67.06
N LEU A 206 -13.31 -2.24 -66.97
CA LEU A 206 -12.54 -3.44 -66.60
C LEU A 206 -11.30 -3.69 -67.48
N GLU A 207 -11.33 -3.27 -68.74
CA GLU A 207 -10.27 -3.47 -69.73
C GLU A 207 -8.96 -2.72 -69.40
N TYR A 208 -8.98 -1.74 -68.49
CA TYR A 208 -7.82 -0.92 -68.12
C TYR A 208 -7.32 -1.14 -66.68
N ARG A 209 -7.85 -2.13 -65.97
CA ARG A 209 -7.33 -2.52 -64.65
C ARG A 209 -6.16 -3.47 -64.87
N ALA A 210 -4.95 -2.93 -64.94
CA ALA A 210 -3.75 -3.68 -65.30
C ALA A 210 -3.26 -4.70 -64.25
N ASP A 211 -3.96 -4.87 -63.13
CA ASP A 211 -3.58 -5.79 -62.07
C ASP A 211 -4.82 -6.57 -61.57
N LEU A 212 -5.17 -7.64 -62.30
CA LEU A 212 -5.91 -8.79 -61.76
C LEU A 212 -5.08 -10.05 -62.00
#